data_AF-A0AAV5MGK8-F1
#
_entry.id   AF-A0AAV5MGK8-F1
#
_cell.length_a   1.000
_cell.length_b   1.000
_cell.length_c   1.000
_cell.angle_alpha   90.00
_cell.angle_beta   90.00
_cell.angle_gamma   90.00
#
_symmetry.space_group_name_H-M   'P 1'
#
loop_
_entity.id
_entity.type
_entity.pdbx_description
1 polymer ?
#
loop_
_entity_poly.entity_id
_entity_poly.type
_entity_poly.pdbx_seq_one_letter_code
_entity_poly.pdbx_strand_id
1 'polypeptide(L)'
;MKILGAGSLHLIYALLVLLHMQTSIGSNSTTTDDGVKCIKSERQALLAFKQGLVDEHGRLSSWGSEEEKKNCCEWEGVQCGNTTGHITMLDLATNSYDRHFILRGNLSPSLFELQYLIYLDLSENNFKLSHIPESIGSLNKIQHLDLYYCNLSGSLPTQLANLTSLQYLNLGYNNFNSVKNLERLSRLSYLQYLYLNDIDLSKVNNVWLRYFSCSPWSNGQQFDCFYIPMVVQL
;
A
#
# COMPACT_ATOMS: atom_id res chain seq x y z
N MET A 1 -3.30 12.90 74.00
CA MET A 1 -2.72 12.37 72.76
C MET A 1 -3.80 11.61 72.01
N LYS A 2 -4.40 12.23 70.97
CA LYS A 2 -5.36 11.57 70.08
C LYS A 2 -4.61 11.02 68.88
N ILE A 3 -4.86 9.75 68.60
CA ILE A 3 -4.26 8.94 67.55
C ILE A 3 -4.84 9.41 66.20
N LEU A 4 -3.98 9.81 65.27
CA LEU A 4 -4.35 10.08 63.88
C LEU A 4 -4.74 8.75 63.21
N GLY A 5 -5.96 8.70 62.68
CA GLY A 5 -6.54 7.51 62.05
C GLY A 5 -5.94 7.21 60.68
N ALA A 6 -5.95 5.91 60.35
CA ALA A 6 -5.41 5.30 59.13
C ALA A 6 -5.95 5.88 57.79
N GLY A 7 -7.02 6.68 57.80
CA GLY A 7 -7.51 7.40 56.62
C GLY A 7 -6.57 8.50 56.11
N SER A 8 -5.62 8.95 56.95
CA SER A 8 -4.69 10.04 56.60
C SER A 8 -3.51 9.58 55.73
N LEU A 9 -3.16 8.28 55.76
CA LEU A 9 -2.08 7.72 54.92
C LEU A 9 -2.51 7.45 53.48
N HIS A 10 -3.78 7.13 53.22
CA HIS A 10 -4.28 6.92 51.86
C HIS A 10 -4.38 8.22 51.04
N LEU A 11 -4.67 9.35 51.69
CA LEU A 11 -4.66 10.67 51.03
C LEU A 11 -3.25 11.11 50.61
N ILE A 12 -2.23 10.78 51.40
CA ILE A 12 -0.82 11.07 51.06
C ILE A 12 -0.36 10.18 49.89
N TYR A 13 -0.77 8.90 49.86
CA TYR A 13 -0.45 8.00 48.76
C TYR A 13 -1.14 8.40 47.44
N ALA A 14 -2.39 8.87 47.50
CA ALA A 14 -3.11 9.37 46.34
C ALA A 14 -2.50 10.68 45.76
N LEU A 15 -1.98 11.55 46.63
CA LEU A 15 -1.27 12.77 46.22
C LEU A 15 0.11 12.48 45.59
N LEU A 16 0.79 11.39 46.00
CA LEU A 16 2.08 10.98 45.42
C LEU A 16 1.93 10.33 44.03
N VAL A 17 0.82 9.63 43.76
CA VAL A 17 0.54 9.03 42.44
C VAL A 17 0.19 10.11 41.38
N LEU A 18 -0.36 11.25 41.79
CA LEU A 18 -0.69 12.37 40.89
C LEU A 18 0.53 13.22 40.48
N LEU A 19 1.71 13.00 41.07
CA LEU A 19 2.97 13.67 40.72
C LEU A 19 3.85 12.85 39.76
N HIS A 20 3.33 11.77 39.16
CA HIS A 20 4.02 11.00 38.11
C HIS A 20 3.46 11.21 36.69
N MET A 21 2.46 12.10 36.52
CA MET A 21 2.12 12.61 35.19
C MET A 21 3.07 13.75 34.83
N GLN A 22 4.35 13.44 34.64
CA GLN A 22 5.27 14.36 33.99
C GLN A 22 4.85 14.49 32.53
N THR A 23 4.52 15.73 32.19
CA THR A 23 4.38 16.23 30.82
C THR A 23 5.63 15.90 30.02
N SER A 24 5.53 15.01 29.01
CA SER A 24 6.53 14.96 27.96
C SER A 24 6.27 16.12 27.00
N ILE A 25 6.91 17.26 27.25
CA ILE A 25 7.21 18.21 26.18
C ILE A 25 8.60 17.85 25.67
N GLY A 26 8.64 17.42 24.42
CA GLY A 26 9.84 16.97 23.71
C GLY A 26 9.42 15.83 22.79
N SER A 27 9.72 15.79 21.51
CA SER A 27 10.46 16.65 20.61
C SER A 27 10.14 16.09 19.21
N ASN A 28 10.06 16.90 18.15
CA ASN A 28 10.13 16.37 16.79
C ASN A 28 11.53 15.81 16.59
N SER A 29 11.75 14.58 17.03
CA SER A 29 12.97 13.84 16.84
C SER A 29 12.64 12.64 15.98
N THR A 30 13.00 12.73 14.70
CA THR A 30 13.28 11.57 13.86
C THR A 30 14.46 10.84 14.47
N THR A 31 14.21 10.06 15.52
CA THR A 31 15.19 9.18 16.14
C THR A 31 14.85 7.77 15.74
N THR A 32 15.73 7.18 14.94
CA THR A 32 15.93 5.73 14.86
C THR A 32 16.23 5.24 16.27
N ASP A 33 15.17 4.91 17.01
CA ASP A 33 15.26 4.33 18.33
C ASP A 33 15.59 2.85 18.18
N ASP A 34 16.66 2.42 18.83
CA ASP A 34 17.03 1.02 19.08
C ASP A 34 17.70 0.19 17.95
N GLY A 35 18.35 0.82 16.96
CA GLY A 35 19.05 0.08 15.88
C GLY A 35 18.12 -0.69 14.92
N VAL A 36 16.81 -0.59 15.13
CA VAL A 36 15.77 -1.06 14.23
C VAL A 36 15.74 -0.14 13.01
N LYS A 37 16.08 -0.69 11.83
CA LYS A 37 16.14 0.09 10.58
C LYS A 37 14.78 0.56 10.09
N CYS A 38 13.72 -0.22 10.35
CA CYS A 38 12.37 0.06 9.89
C CYS A 38 11.65 1.14 10.71
N ILE A 39 10.90 2.00 10.01
CA ILE A 39 10.08 3.05 10.62
C ILE A 39 8.83 2.46 11.31
N LYS A 40 8.61 2.86 12.56
CA LYS A 40 7.54 2.32 13.43
C LYS A 40 6.14 2.43 12.82
N SER A 41 5.79 3.56 12.21
CA SER A 41 4.46 3.76 11.60
C SER A 41 4.24 2.87 10.39
N GLU A 42 5.26 2.67 9.55
CA GLU A 42 5.19 1.80 8.38
C GLU A 42 5.08 0.32 8.78
N ARG A 43 5.82 -0.08 9.81
CA ARG A 43 5.66 -1.39 10.45
C ARG A 43 4.22 -1.62 10.92
N GLN A 44 3.63 -0.63 11.60
CA GLN A 44 2.26 -0.72 12.09
C GLN A 44 1.24 -0.80 10.94
N ALA A 45 1.45 -0.03 9.87
CA ALA A 45 0.62 -0.09 8.67
C ALA A 45 0.62 -1.48 8.02
N LEU A 46 1.79 -2.12 7.93
CA LEU A 46 1.92 -3.50 7.43
C LEU A 46 1.30 -4.54 8.37
N LEU A 47 1.45 -4.40 9.69
CA LEU A 47 0.78 -5.30 10.64
C LEU A 47 -0.74 -5.15 10.59
N ALA A 48 -1.26 -3.92 10.45
CA ALA A 48 -2.67 -3.66 10.24
C ALA A 48 -3.17 -4.24 8.90
N PHE A 49 -2.35 -4.18 7.85
CA PHE A 49 -2.65 -4.84 6.58
C PHE A 49 -2.71 -6.36 6.74
N LYS A 50 -1.71 -6.95 7.42
CA LYS A 50 -1.67 -8.39 7.73
C LYS A 50 -2.88 -8.88 8.52
N GLN A 51 -3.43 -8.09 9.44
CA GLN A 51 -4.65 -8.44 10.18
C GLN A 51 -5.88 -8.65 9.29
N GLY A 52 -5.92 -7.99 8.12
CA GLY A 52 -6.99 -8.15 7.14
C GLY A 52 -6.84 -9.40 6.25
N LEU A 53 -5.72 -10.12 6.37
CA LEU A 53 -5.38 -11.24 5.52
C LEU A 53 -5.62 -12.60 6.21
N VAL A 54 -5.88 -13.59 5.39
CA VAL A 54 -5.90 -15.01 5.73
C VAL A 54 -4.68 -15.64 5.08
N ASP A 55 -3.72 -16.02 5.91
CA ASP A 55 -2.43 -16.62 5.54
C ASP A 55 -2.32 -18.03 6.12
N GLU A 56 -2.94 -19.00 5.43
CA GLU A 56 -3.03 -20.39 5.92
C GLU A 56 -1.68 -21.11 5.99
N HIS A 57 -0.70 -20.66 5.21
CA HIS A 57 0.60 -21.34 5.05
C HIS A 57 1.75 -20.58 5.71
N GLY A 58 1.46 -19.48 6.42
CA GLY A 58 2.45 -18.73 7.16
C GLY A 58 3.48 -18.02 6.28
N ARG A 59 3.09 -17.59 5.07
CA ARG A 59 3.95 -16.79 4.18
C ARG A 59 4.40 -15.48 4.83
N LEU A 60 3.56 -14.92 5.70
CA LEU A 60 3.85 -13.70 6.46
C LEU A 60 4.39 -14.03 7.86
N SER A 61 4.91 -15.23 8.11
CA SER A 61 5.38 -15.67 9.45
C SER A 61 6.55 -14.83 9.99
N SER A 62 7.38 -14.28 9.09
CA SER A 62 8.45 -13.33 9.42
C SER A 62 7.94 -11.97 9.91
N TRP A 63 6.68 -11.62 9.60
CA TRP A 63 6.09 -10.34 10.00
C TRP A 63 5.56 -10.42 11.43
N GLY A 64 5.95 -9.48 12.30
CA GLY A 64 5.54 -9.54 13.70
C GLY A 64 5.84 -8.29 14.54
N SER A 65 5.32 -8.30 15.76
CA SER A 65 5.60 -7.29 16.78
C SER A 65 6.57 -7.78 17.86
N GLU A 66 6.88 -9.07 17.82
CA GLU A 66 7.85 -9.75 18.69
C GLU A 66 9.24 -9.12 18.52
N GLU A 67 10.06 -9.20 19.57
CA GLU A 67 11.36 -8.51 19.65
C GLU A 67 12.25 -8.85 18.46
N GLU A 68 12.32 -10.14 18.12
CA GLU A 68 13.11 -10.69 17.02
C GLU A 68 12.55 -10.35 15.63
N LYS A 69 11.31 -9.87 15.53
CA LYS A 69 10.64 -9.48 14.27
C LYS A 69 10.44 -7.98 14.16
N LYS A 70 10.96 -7.18 15.10
CA LYS A 70 10.77 -5.72 15.13
C LYS A 70 11.28 -5.03 13.87
N ASN A 71 12.32 -5.56 13.21
CA ASN A 71 12.87 -4.95 12.01
C ASN A 71 12.08 -5.39 10.76
N CYS A 72 11.10 -4.58 10.34
CA CYS A 72 10.30 -4.91 9.17
C CYS A 72 11.08 -4.96 7.84
N CYS A 73 12.30 -4.42 7.81
CA CYS A 73 13.16 -4.50 6.62
C CYS A 73 13.77 -5.89 6.42
N GLU A 74 13.57 -6.82 7.37
CA GLU A 74 13.95 -8.23 7.28
C GLU A 74 12.75 -9.13 7.01
N TRP A 75 11.56 -8.55 6.87
CA TRP A 75 10.36 -9.30 6.58
C TRP A 75 10.36 -9.79 5.13
N GLU A 76 9.88 -11.00 4.94
CA GLU A 76 9.73 -11.58 3.61
C GLU A 76 8.83 -10.69 2.73
N GLY A 77 9.31 -10.39 1.52
CA GLY A 77 8.64 -9.50 0.59
C GLY A 77 8.81 -8.00 0.86
N VAL A 78 9.51 -7.59 1.93
CA VAL A 78 9.71 -6.18 2.27
C VAL A 78 11.15 -5.76 1.99
N GLN A 79 11.33 -4.65 1.28
CA GLN A 79 12.62 -3.99 1.15
C GLN A 79 12.51 -2.51 1.52
N CYS A 80 13.47 -2.05 2.33
CA CYS A 80 13.60 -0.68 2.76
C CYS A 80 14.72 0.07 2.03
N GLY A 81 14.62 1.40 2.00
CA GLY A 81 15.71 2.27 1.59
C GLY A 81 16.89 2.17 2.55
N ASN A 82 18.08 1.85 2.03
CA ASN A 82 19.29 1.58 2.82
C ASN A 82 19.71 2.72 3.76
N THR A 83 19.39 3.97 3.40
CA THR A 83 19.74 5.17 4.18
C THR A 83 18.57 5.75 4.95
N THR A 84 17.34 5.48 4.51
CA THR A 84 16.14 6.15 5.03
C THR A 84 15.32 5.28 5.96
N GLY A 85 15.44 3.96 5.89
CA GLY A 85 14.61 3.02 6.65
C GLY A 85 13.16 2.91 6.18
N HIS A 86 12.71 3.82 5.31
CA HIS A 86 11.41 3.75 4.64
C HIS A 86 11.24 2.47 3.82
N ILE A 87 10.06 1.85 3.90
CA ILE A 87 9.65 0.75 3.02
C ILE A 87 9.50 1.28 1.59
N THR A 88 10.31 0.75 0.68
CA THR A 88 10.34 1.17 -0.74
C THR A 88 9.78 0.12 -1.66
N MET A 89 9.73 -1.15 -1.24
CA MET A 89 9.20 -2.25 -2.03
C MET A 89 8.42 -3.21 -1.13
N LEU A 90 7.25 -3.58 -1.62
CA LEU A 90 6.46 -4.69 -1.10
C LEU A 90 6.13 -5.63 -2.26
N ASP A 91 6.69 -6.83 -2.22
CA ASP A 91 6.42 -7.91 -3.16
C ASP A 91 5.76 -9.07 -2.42
N LEU A 92 4.46 -9.22 -2.65
CA LEU A 92 3.65 -10.33 -2.17
C LEU A 92 3.01 -11.08 -3.33
N ALA A 93 3.56 -11.00 -4.54
CA ALA A 93 3.08 -11.72 -5.71
C ALA A 93 3.01 -13.23 -5.41
N THR A 94 1.90 -13.88 -5.74
CA THR A 94 1.84 -15.35 -5.72
C THR A 94 2.21 -15.86 -7.10
N ASN A 95 3.09 -16.86 -7.18
CA ASN A 95 3.39 -17.47 -8.48
C ASN A 95 2.27 -18.47 -8.86
N SER A 96 1.69 -18.33 -10.04
CA SER A 96 0.62 -19.21 -10.58
C SER A 96 0.91 -20.70 -10.52
N TYR A 97 2.20 -21.08 -10.56
CA TYR A 97 2.64 -22.47 -10.50
C TYR A 97 2.51 -23.10 -9.12
N ASP A 98 2.50 -22.30 -8.04
CA ASP A 98 2.37 -22.78 -6.67
C ASP A 98 1.28 -22.00 -5.90
N ARG A 99 0.03 -22.38 -6.18
CA ARG A 99 -1.17 -21.81 -5.53
C ARG A 99 -1.29 -22.13 -4.04
N HIS A 100 -0.35 -22.88 -3.44
CA HIS A 100 -0.40 -23.15 -2.01
C HIS A 100 -0.23 -21.87 -1.19
N PHE A 101 0.54 -20.90 -1.66
CA PHE A 101 0.90 -19.70 -0.87
C PHE A 101 0.03 -18.47 -1.13
N ILE A 102 -1.19 -18.67 -1.65
CA ILE A 102 -2.10 -17.56 -1.95
C ILE A 102 -2.56 -16.83 -0.68
N LEU A 103 -2.37 -15.52 -0.64
CA LEU A 103 -2.95 -14.69 0.41
C LEU A 103 -4.42 -14.43 0.09
N ARG A 104 -5.29 -14.68 1.07
CA ARG A 104 -6.72 -14.37 1.00
C ARG A 104 -7.05 -13.20 1.92
N GLY A 105 -8.24 -12.62 1.79
CA GLY A 105 -8.74 -11.64 2.77
C GLY A 105 -9.10 -10.31 2.12
N ASN A 106 -8.86 -9.21 2.84
CA ASN A 106 -9.26 -7.87 2.40
C ASN A 106 -8.05 -7.01 2.05
N LEU A 107 -8.18 -6.20 0.99
CA LEU A 107 -7.21 -5.15 0.67
C LEU A 107 -7.41 -3.97 1.63
N SER A 108 -6.72 -3.99 2.78
CA SER A 108 -6.85 -2.95 3.81
C SER A 108 -6.32 -1.58 3.34
N PRO A 109 -7.01 -0.46 3.64
CA PRO A 109 -6.52 0.89 3.38
C PRO A 109 -5.17 1.22 4.03
N SER A 110 -4.81 0.53 5.12
CA SER A 110 -3.55 0.75 5.85
C SER A 110 -2.31 0.52 4.98
N LEU A 111 -2.40 -0.36 3.97
CA LEU A 111 -1.31 -0.57 3.01
C LEU A 111 -0.92 0.72 2.28
N PHE A 112 -1.90 1.59 2.01
CA PHE A 112 -1.70 2.82 1.25
C PHE A 112 -1.18 3.99 2.11
N GLU A 113 -0.88 3.74 3.40
CA GLU A 113 -0.17 4.67 4.27
C GLU A 113 1.35 4.68 4.01
N LEU A 114 1.87 3.68 3.27
CA LEU A 114 3.28 3.53 2.92
C LEU A 114 3.70 4.47 1.77
N GLN A 115 3.70 5.78 2.04
CA GLN A 115 3.90 6.85 1.06
C GLN A 115 5.24 6.82 0.30
N TYR A 116 6.21 6.04 0.79
CA TYR A 116 7.53 5.88 0.18
C TYR A 116 7.67 4.64 -0.70
N LEU A 117 6.60 3.84 -0.86
CA LEU A 117 6.60 2.72 -1.79
C LEU A 117 6.89 3.19 -3.22
N ILE A 118 7.83 2.49 -3.84
CA ILE A 118 8.22 2.61 -5.24
C ILE A 118 7.68 1.41 -6.02
N TYR A 119 7.68 0.23 -5.40
CA TYR A 119 7.23 -1.02 -5.99
C TYR A 119 6.18 -1.68 -5.09
N LEU A 120 5.02 -1.99 -5.66
CA LEU A 120 3.98 -2.77 -5.01
C LEU A 120 3.50 -3.85 -5.99
N ASP A 121 3.70 -5.10 -5.61
CA ASP A 121 3.18 -6.26 -6.34
C ASP A 121 2.36 -7.13 -5.38
N LEU A 122 1.06 -7.23 -5.66
CA LEU A 122 0.13 -8.08 -4.94
C LEU A 122 -0.49 -9.14 -5.86
N SER A 123 0.10 -9.33 -7.05
CA SER A 123 -0.48 -10.13 -8.13
C SER A 123 -0.78 -11.56 -7.69
N GLU A 124 -1.83 -12.11 -8.28
CA GLU A 124 -2.31 -13.47 -8.06
C GLU A 124 -2.72 -13.84 -6.61
N ASN A 125 -3.02 -12.84 -5.78
CA ASN A 125 -3.69 -13.05 -4.50
C ASN A 125 -5.22 -12.98 -4.61
N ASN A 126 -5.96 -13.31 -3.55
CA ASN A 126 -7.42 -13.26 -3.56
C ASN A 126 -7.98 -12.33 -2.48
N PHE A 127 -8.21 -11.08 -2.85
CA PHE A 127 -8.72 -10.05 -1.95
C PHE A 127 -10.26 -10.01 -1.87
N LYS A 128 -10.95 -11.14 -2.12
CA LYS A 128 -12.39 -11.33 -1.84
C LYS A 128 -13.32 -10.21 -2.32
N LEU A 129 -13.18 -9.78 -3.57
CA LEU A 129 -13.96 -8.68 -4.16
C LEU A 129 -13.76 -7.33 -3.44
N SER A 130 -12.63 -7.14 -2.76
CA SER A 130 -12.26 -5.85 -2.18
C SER A 130 -12.21 -4.76 -3.25
N HIS A 131 -12.54 -3.55 -2.82
CA HIS A 131 -12.39 -2.35 -3.65
C HIS A 131 -10.99 -1.78 -3.47
N ILE A 132 -10.46 -1.13 -4.50
CA ILE A 132 -9.26 -0.30 -4.33
C ILE A 132 -9.69 0.97 -3.57
N PRO A 133 -9.16 1.24 -2.38
CA PRO A 133 -9.55 2.41 -1.59
C PRO A 133 -9.01 3.71 -2.21
N GLU A 134 -9.69 4.82 -1.98
CA GLU A 134 -9.25 6.14 -2.47
C GLU A 134 -7.87 6.57 -1.91
N SER A 135 -7.49 6.02 -0.75
CA SER A 135 -6.18 6.25 -0.14
C SER A 135 -5.01 5.83 -1.03
N ILE A 136 -5.24 5.03 -2.08
CA ILE A 136 -4.23 4.68 -3.08
C ILE A 136 -3.53 5.91 -3.65
N GLY A 137 -4.23 7.04 -3.80
CA GLY A 137 -3.65 8.29 -4.28
C GLY A 137 -2.58 8.91 -3.37
N SER A 138 -2.31 8.33 -2.20
CA SER A 138 -1.26 8.77 -1.28
C SER A 138 0.12 8.19 -1.64
N LEU A 139 0.17 7.17 -2.51
CA LEU A 139 1.42 6.51 -2.93
C LEU A 139 2.17 7.33 -3.98
N ASN A 140 2.53 8.58 -3.67
CA ASN A 140 3.06 9.55 -4.63
C ASN A 140 4.40 9.14 -5.28
N LYS A 141 5.14 8.21 -4.66
CA LYS A 141 6.43 7.71 -5.16
C LYS A 141 6.33 6.42 -5.96
N ILE A 142 5.14 5.82 -6.05
CA ILE A 142 4.96 4.52 -6.70
C ILE A 142 5.32 4.62 -8.19
N GLN A 143 6.11 3.68 -8.66
CA GLN A 143 6.52 3.54 -10.05
C GLN A 143 5.98 2.25 -10.66
N HIS A 144 5.88 1.19 -9.85
CA HIS A 144 5.35 -0.10 -10.25
C HIS A 144 4.19 -0.51 -9.34
N LEU A 145 3.02 -0.70 -9.93
CA LEU A 145 1.82 -1.19 -9.25
C LEU A 145 1.24 -2.38 -10.04
N ASP A 146 1.40 -3.59 -9.50
CA ASP A 146 0.80 -4.80 -10.05
C ASP A 146 -0.30 -5.34 -9.12
N LEU A 147 -1.53 -5.32 -9.63
CA LEU A 147 -2.74 -5.86 -9.01
C LEU A 147 -3.41 -6.89 -9.93
N TYR A 148 -2.62 -7.54 -10.79
CA TYR A 148 -3.08 -8.58 -11.69
C TYR A 148 -3.73 -9.75 -10.94
N TYR A 149 -4.89 -10.21 -11.41
CA TYR A 149 -5.54 -11.43 -10.91
C TYR A 149 -5.73 -11.42 -9.38
N CYS A 150 -6.19 -10.28 -8.84
CA CYS A 150 -6.30 -10.06 -7.39
C CYS A 150 -7.71 -10.33 -6.83
N ASN A 151 -8.67 -10.72 -7.68
CA ASN A 151 -10.09 -10.81 -7.36
C ASN A 151 -10.65 -9.50 -6.76
N LEU A 152 -10.22 -8.34 -7.29
CA LEU A 152 -10.73 -7.02 -6.89
C LEU A 152 -12.06 -6.72 -7.60
N SER A 153 -12.87 -5.82 -7.02
CA SER A 153 -14.15 -5.42 -7.61
C SER A 153 -14.49 -3.95 -7.39
N GLY A 154 -15.66 -3.54 -7.88
CA GLY A 154 -16.18 -2.19 -7.70
C GLY A 154 -15.71 -1.21 -8.77
N SER A 155 -15.62 0.06 -8.39
CA SER A 155 -15.18 1.14 -9.28
C SER A 155 -13.69 1.42 -9.14
N LEU A 156 -13.01 1.74 -10.24
CA LEU A 156 -11.64 2.27 -10.18
C LEU A 156 -11.66 3.67 -9.52
N PRO A 157 -10.90 3.90 -8.44
CA PRO A 157 -10.88 5.20 -7.77
C PRO A 157 -10.17 6.24 -8.65
N THR A 158 -10.72 7.46 -8.69
CA THR A 158 -10.15 8.54 -9.51
C THR A 158 -8.76 8.98 -9.07
N GLN A 159 -8.41 8.65 -7.82
CA GLN A 159 -7.15 8.88 -7.15
C GLN A 159 -5.99 8.08 -7.76
N LEU A 160 -6.25 7.05 -8.59
CA LEU A 160 -5.21 6.43 -9.42
C LEU A 160 -4.49 7.45 -10.31
N ALA A 161 -5.19 8.50 -10.75
CA ALA A 161 -4.59 9.58 -11.54
C ALA A 161 -3.68 10.52 -10.74
N ASN A 162 -3.58 10.35 -9.41
CA ASN A 162 -2.65 11.10 -8.56
C ASN A 162 -1.25 10.45 -8.51
N LEU A 163 -1.11 9.22 -9.01
CA LEU A 163 0.14 8.44 -9.00
C LEU A 163 1.11 8.95 -10.08
N THR A 164 1.51 10.21 -10.01
CA THR A 164 2.23 10.90 -11.08
C THR A 164 3.60 10.30 -11.40
N SER A 165 4.21 9.51 -10.51
CA SER A 165 5.47 8.79 -10.74
C SER A 165 5.29 7.41 -11.40
N LEU A 166 4.05 6.97 -11.63
CA LEU A 166 3.73 5.62 -12.07
C LEU A 166 4.23 5.35 -13.49
N GLN A 167 4.95 4.25 -13.66
CA GLN A 167 5.51 3.78 -14.94
C GLN A 167 4.86 2.49 -15.39
N TYR A 168 4.51 1.60 -14.46
CA TYR A 168 3.87 0.32 -14.75
C TYR A 168 2.59 0.18 -13.93
N LEU A 169 1.48 -0.08 -14.62
CA LEU A 169 0.18 -0.36 -14.01
C LEU A 169 -0.45 -1.61 -14.61
N ASN A 170 -0.68 -2.62 -13.79
CA ASN A 170 -1.42 -3.81 -14.18
C ASN A 170 -2.65 -4.00 -13.30
N LEU A 171 -3.82 -3.95 -13.93
CA LEU A 171 -5.13 -4.13 -13.30
C LEU A 171 -5.87 -5.34 -13.87
N GLY A 172 -5.23 -6.11 -14.76
CA GLY A 172 -5.89 -7.14 -15.54
C GLY A 172 -6.49 -8.27 -14.71
N TYR A 173 -7.50 -8.92 -15.27
CA TYR A 173 -8.21 -10.06 -14.69
C TYR A 173 -8.77 -9.76 -13.28
N ASN A 174 -9.50 -8.66 -13.18
CA ASN A 174 -10.25 -8.27 -11.98
C ASN A 174 -11.71 -8.00 -12.34
N ASN A 175 -12.58 -8.00 -11.32
CA ASN A 175 -14.03 -7.88 -11.47
C ASN A 175 -14.52 -6.42 -11.37
N PHE A 176 -13.82 -5.47 -12.00
CA PHE A 176 -14.22 -4.06 -11.98
C PHE A 176 -15.51 -3.87 -12.80
N ASN A 177 -16.55 -3.32 -12.15
CA ASN A 177 -17.86 -3.11 -12.78
C ASN A 177 -18.04 -1.67 -13.32
N SER A 178 -17.12 -0.79 -12.97
CA SER A 178 -17.13 0.63 -13.33
C SER A 178 -15.71 1.15 -13.47
N VAL A 179 -15.38 1.51 -14.71
CA VAL A 179 -14.12 2.13 -15.12
C VAL A 179 -14.32 3.61 -15.47
N LYS A 180 -15.32 4.23 -14.83
CA LYS A 180 -15.55 5.69 -14.95
C LYS A 180 -14.28 6.39 -14.47
N ASN A 181 -13.79 7.37 -15.22
CA ASN A 181 -12.54 8.09 -14.97
C ASN A 181 -11.25 7.39 -15.40
N LEU A 182 -11.33 6.27 -16.13
CA LEU A 182 -10.15 5.66 -16.75
C LEU A 182 -9.42 6.65 -17.67
N GLU A 183 -10.15 7.59 -18.27
CA GLU A 183 -9.59 8.66 -19.07
C GLU A 183 -8.61 9.56 -18.31
N ARG A 184 -8.72 9.64 -16.98
CA ARG A 184 -7.79 10.42 -16.15
C ARG A 184 -6.40 9.80 -16.06
N LEU A 185 -6.25 8.51 -16.40
CA LEU A 185 -4.93 7.89 -16.51
C LEU A 185 -4.07 8.57 -17.58
N SER A 186 -4.68 9.26 -18.57
CA SER A 186 -3.95 10.07 -19.56
C SER A 186 -3.07 11.18 -18.96
N ARG A 187 -3.30 11.53 -17.68
CA ARG A 187 -2.51 12.53 -16.95
C ARG A 187 -1.21 11.96 -16.39
N LEU A 188 -1.02 10.64 -16.42
CA LEU A 188 0.18 9.98 -15.90
C LEU A 188 1.30 10.03 -16.95
N SER A 189 2.05 11.14 -16.95
CA SER A 189 3.07 11.43 -17.98
C SER A 189 4.26 10.47 -18.01
N TYR A 190 4.47 9.70 -16.94
CA TYR A 190 5.55 8.71 -16.85
C TYR A 190 5.08 7.28 -17.11
N LEU A 191 3.78 7.07 -17.32
CA LEU A 191 3.25 5.73 -17.55
C LEU A 191 3.84 5.18 -18.85
N GLN A 192 4.41 3.98 -18.75
CA GLN A 192 5.10 3.25 -19.83
C GLN A 192 4.33 1.99 -20.21
N TYR A 193 3.75 1.30 -19.22
CA TYR A 193 3.01 0.08 -19.44
C TYR A 193 1.66 0.13 -18.71
N LEU A 194 0.60 -0.16 -19.46
CA LEU A 194 -0.75 -0.28 -18.93
C LEU A 194 -1.38 -1.61 -19.39
N TYR A 195 -1.74 -2.44 -18.42
CA TYR A 195 -2.41 -3.72 -18.66
C TYR A 195 -3.82 -3.69 -18.06
N LEU A 196 -4.82 -3.83 -18.93
CA LEU A 196 -6.26 -3.82 -18.62
C LEU A 196 -6.97 -5.08 -19.14
N ASN A 197 -6.21 -6.17 -19.32
CA ASN A 197 -6.74 -7.44 -19.84
C ASN A 197 -7.97 -7.88 -19.03
N ASP A 198 -9.01 -8.35 -19.70
CA ASP A 198 -10.21 -8.92 -19.05
C ASP A 198 -10.94 -7.94 -18.11
N ILE A 199 -10.85 -6.64 -18.40
CA ILE A 199 -11.68 -5.59 -17.80
C ILE A 199 -12.77 -5.16 -18.79
N ASP A 200 -14.01 -4.98 -18.33
CA ASP A 200 -15.11 -4.47 -19.16
C ASP A 200 -14.92 -2.97 -19.48
N LEU A 201 -14.32 -2.71 -20.66
CA LEU A 201 -14.11 -1.36 -21.19
C LEU A 201 -15.29 -0.84 -22.03
N SER A 202 -16.38 -1.60 -22.19
CA SER A 202 -17.51 -1.23 -23.06
C SER A 202 -18.19 0.09 -22.65
N LYS A 203 -18.02 0.47 -21.38
CA LYS A 203 -18.58 1.70 -20.79
C LYS A 203 -17.62 2.89 -20.80
N VAL A 204 -16.38 2.70 -21.25
CA VAL A 204 -15.40 3.79 -21.38
C VAL A 204 -15.55 4.43 -22.75
N ASN A 205 -15.67 5.75 -22.79
CA ASN A 205 -15.65 6.46 -24.07
C ASN A 205 -14.24 6.40 -24.67
N ASN A 206 -14.06 5.63 -25.76
CA ASN A 206 -12.80 5.45 -26.51
C ASN A 206 -12.04 6.76 -26.87
N VAL A 207 -12.67 7.93 -26.72
CA VAL A 207 -12.02 9.24 -26.81
C VAL A 207 -10.80 9.37 -25.88
N TRP A 208 -10.75 8.66 -24.75
CA TRP A 208 -9.59 8.71 -23.86
C TRP A 208 -8.29 8.26 -24.53
N LEU A 209 -8.36 7.28 -25.44
CA LEU A 209 -7.21 6.81 -26.24
C LEU A 209 -6.62 7.92 -27.11
N ARG A 210 -7.39 8.95 -27.46
CA ARG A 210 -6.89 10.09 -28.25
C ARG A 210 -5.99 11.02 -27.43
N TYR A 211 -6.16 11.02 -26.11
CA TYR A 211 -5.33 11.77 -25.17
C TYR A 211 -4.26 10.88 -24.52
N PHE A 212 -4.23 9.61 -24.90
CA PHE A 212 -3.31 8.61 -24.38
C PHE A 212 -2.18 8.42 -25.38
N SER A 213 -0.95 8.74 -25.00
CA SER A 213 0.25 8.57 -25.85
C SER A 213 0.69 7.11 -25.95
N CYS A 214 -0.24 6.16 -25.86
CA CYS A 214 0.07 4.74 -25.81
C CYS A 214 -0.54 3.98 -26.97
N SER A 215 0.24 3.05 -27.51
CA SER A 215 -0.16 2.15 -28.59
C SER A 215 -0.70 0.85 -28.02
N PRO A 216 -1.90 0.41 -28.41
CA PRO A 216 -2.42 -0.89 -28.01
C PRO A 216 -1.62 -2.02 -28.68
N TRP A 217 -1.43 -3.12 -27.96
CA TRP A 217 -0.96 -4.38 -28.52
C TRP A 217 -2.06 -5.03 -29.37
N SER A 218 -1.73 -6.14 -30.05
CA SER A 218 -2.68 -6.85 -30.93
C SER A 218 -3.97 -7.32 -30.24
N ASN A 219 -3.98 -7.40 -28.91
CA ASN A 219 -5.15 -7.78 -28.11
C ASN A 219 -6.00 -6.60 -27.62
N GLY A 220 -5.58 -5.34 -27.86
CA GLY A 220 -6.37 -4.14 -27.58
C GLY A 220 -6.52 -3.73 -26.10
N GLN A 221 -5.94 -4.48 -25.15
CA GLN A 221 -6.05 -4.22 -23.70
C GLN A 221 -4.70 -4.14 -22.99
N GLN A 222 -3.60 -4.26 -23.73
CA GLN A 222 -2.25 -3.99 -23.27
C GLN A 222 -1.73 -2.80 -24.05
N PHE A 223 -1.11 -1.85 -23.36
CA PHE A 223 -0.70 -0.59 -23.96
C PHE A 223 0.76 -0.32 -23.63
N ASP A 224 1.51 0.01 -24.67
CA ASP A 224 2.87 0.52 -24.61
C ASP A 224 2.82 2.05 -24.79
N CYS A 225 3.23 2.79 -23.78
CA CYS A 225 3.20 4.24 -23.72
C CYS A 225 4.53 4.91 -24.11
N PHE A 226 5.53 4.15 -24.58
CA PHE A 226 6.76 4.71 -25.14
C PHE A 226 6.56 5.32 -26.52
N TYR A 227 5.44 5.01 -27.18
CA TYR A 227 5.13 5.52 -28.51
C TYR A 227 4.57 6.94 -28.47
N ILE A 228 5.45 7.92 -28.20
CA ILE A 228 5.21 9.29 -28.66
C ILE A 228 5.37 9.23 -30.19
N PRO A 229 4.32 9.41 -31.01
CA PRO A 229 4.54 9.58 -32.43
C PRO A 229 5.48 10.78 -32.61
N MET A 230 6.63 10.53 -33.22
CA MET A 230 7.70 11.49 -33.49
C MET A 230 7.28 12.61 -34.48
N VAL A 231 5.99 12.92 -34.59
CA VAL A 231 5.39 13.78 -35.63
C VAL A 231 4.33 14.71 -35.05
N VAL A 232 4.62 15.42 -33.95
CA VAL A 232 4.06 16.76 -33.69
C VAL A 232 5.08 17.59 -32.90
N GLN A 233 6.21 17.87 -33.53
CA GLN A 233 6.98 19.10 -33.27
C GLN A 233 7.09 19.83 -34.61
N LEU A 234 6.07 20.62 -34.92
CA LEU A 234 6.13 21.78 -35.82
C LEU A 234 5.26 22.88 -35.22
#